data_AF-A0A1G4U5C4-F1
#
_entry.id   AF-A0A1G4U5C4-F1
#
_cell.length_a   1.000
_cell.length_b   1.000
_cell.length_c   1.000
_cell.angle_alpha   90.00
_cell.angle_beta   90.00
_cell.angle_gamma   90.00
#
_symmetry.space_group_name_H-M   'P 1'
#
loop_
_entity.id
_entity.type
_entity.pdbx_description
1 polymer ?
#
loop_
_entity_poly.entity_id
_entity_poly.type
_entity_poly.pdbx_seq_one_letter_code
_entity_poly.pdbx_strand_id
1 'polypeptide(L)'
;MLDVRSIIRFSLEQSGLGPTRIAEVLAGSQMFGATGILNSLELVHFVARLSEELNIDVFTFMSDLDITSSTAFQSIDDLSRFIESKVNRAA
;
A
#
# COMPACT_ATOMS: atom_id res chain seq x y z
N MET A 1 -10.63 -5.55 -14.75
CA MET A 1 -9.32 -5.15 -14.23
C MET A 1 -9.58 -4.40 -12.94
N LEU A 2 -9.11 -4.93 -11.81
CA LEU A 2 -9.07 -4.17 -10.56
C LEU A 2 -8.17 -2.96 -10.80
N ASP A 3 -8.69 -1.74 -10.64
CA ASP A 3 -7.87 -0.53 -10.74
C ASP A 3 -7.10 -0.36 -9.43
N VAL A 4 -6.01 -1.13 -9.30
CA VAL A 4 -5.20 -1.22 -8.08
C VAL A 4 -4.70 0.16 -7.63
N ARG A 5 -4.37 1.04 -8.58
CA ARG A 5 -3.95 2.42 -8.28
C ARG A 5 -5.07 3.25 -7.68
N SER A 6 -6.30 3.11 -8.17
CA SER A 6 -7.46 3.76 -7.57
C SER A 6 -7.73 3.26 -6.16
N ILE A 7 -7.55 1.96 -5.90
CA ILE A 7 -7.69 1.39 -4.55
C ILE A 7 -6.59 1.91 -3.62
N ILE A 8 -5.32 1.89 -4.04
CA ILE A 8 -4.21 2.45 -3.27
C ILE A 8 -4.49 3.91 -2.91
N ARG A 9 -4.90 4.72 -3.89
CA ARG A 9 -5.24 6.13 -3.66
C ARG A 9 -6.35 6.26 -2.61
N PHE A 10 -7.45 5.53 -2.78
CA PHE A 10 -8.58 5.57 -1.86
C PHE A 10 -8.16 5.18 -0.44
N SER A 11 -7.38 4.09 -0.29
CA SER A 11 -6.86 3.66 1.01
C SER A 11 -5.92 4.69 1.65
N LEU A 12 -5.14 5.45 0.86
CA LEU A 12 -4.31 6.56 1.37
C LEU A 12 -5.17 7.76 1.82
N GLU A 13 -6.24 8.08 1.09
CA GLU A 13 -7.19 9.12 1.48
C GLU A 13 -7.88 8.75 2.81
N GLN A 14 -8.28 7.47 2.97
CA GLN A 14 -8.91 6.96 4.19
C GLN A 14 -7.94 6.77 5.36
N SER A 15 -6.64 6.66 5.12
CA SER A 15 -5.64 6.60 6.20
C SER A 15 -5.32 7.97 6.80
N GLY A 16 -5.91 9.05 6.25
CA GLY A 16 -5.73 10.42 6.72
C GLY A 16 -4.55 11.14 6.08
N LEU A 17 -4.02 10.62 4.98
CA LEU A 17 -2.93 11.26 4.26
C LEU A 17 -3.44 12.52 3.53
N GLY A 18 -2.72 13.63 3.69
CA GLY A 18 -3.07 14.88 3.01
C GLY A 18 -2.87 14.80 1.48
N PRO A 19 -3.61 15.60 0.69
CA PRO A 19 -3.61 15.52 -0.77
C PRO A 19 -2.23 15.73 -1.40
N THR A 20 -1.39 16.60 -0.82
CA THR A 20 0.00 16.81 -1.29
C THR A 20 0.84 15.53 -1.17
N ARG A 21 0.77 14.86 0.00
CA ARG A 21 1.52 13.64 0.27
C ARG A 21 1.04 12.48 -0.60
N ILE A 22 -0.27 12.41 -0.85
CA ILE A 22 -0.85 11.45 -1.80
C ILE A 22 -0.30 11.69 -3.20
N ALA A 23 -0.27 12.95 -3.67
CA ALA A 23 0.28 13.27 -4.97
C ALA A 23 1.76 12.86 -5.10
N GLU A 24 2.56 13.02 -4.04
CA GLU A 24 3.94 12.56 -4.01
C GLU A 24 4.06 11.03 -4.11
N VAL A 25 3.23 10.28 -3.38
CA VAL A 25 3.16 8.81 -3.51
C VAL A 25 2.79 8.40 -4.94
N LEU A 26 1.76 9.03 -5.52
CA LEU A 26 1.31 8.77 -6.88
C LEU A 26 2.37 9.15 -7.94
N ALA A 27 3.25 10.11 -7.62
CA ALA A 27 4.39 10.50 -8.46
C ALA A 27 5.57 9.52 -8.37
N GLY A 28 5.48 8.48 -7.54
CA GLY A 28 6.51 7.45 -7.39
C GLY A 28 7.48 7.69 -6.24
N SER A 29 7.21 8.64 -5.34
CA SER A 29 7.99 8.82 -4.13
C SER A 29 7.90 7.59 -3.21
N GLN A 30 8.93 7.42 -2.39
CA GLN A 30 8.98 6.32 -1.43
C GLN A 30 7.79 6.37 -0.48
N MET A 31 7.04 5.27 -0.38
CA MET A 31 5.87 5.20 0.48
C MET A 31 6.28 4.97 1.93
N PHE A 32 7.21 4.05 2.21
CA PHE A 32 7.68 3.74 3.57
C PHE A 32 9.18 3.49 3.62
N GLY A 33 9.83 3.84 4.75
CA GLY A 33 11.27 3.65 4.99
C GLY A 33 11.97 4.95 5.42
N ALA A 34 13.29 5.02 5.25
CA ALA A 34 14.12 6.13 5.74
C ALA A 34 13.68 7.52 5.22
N THR A 35 13.22 7.58 3.97
CA THR A 35 12.66 8.78 3.33
C THR A 35 11.20 8.57 2.91
N GLY A 36 10.52 7.61 3.56
CA GLY A 36 9.14 7.27 3.24
C GLY A 36 8.17 8.39 3.64
N ILE A 37 7.16 8.59 2.81
CA ILE A 37 6.08 9.54 3.09
C ILE A 37 5.29 9.08 4.31
N LEU A 38 4.92 7.81 4.39
CA LEU A 38 4.14 7.22 5.48
C LEU A 38 5.04 6.99 6.71
N ASN A 39 4.55 7.37 7.88
CA ASN A 39 5.09 6.88 9.14
C ASN A 39 4.54 5.49 9.48
N SER A 40 5.08 4.85 10.53
CA SER A 40 4.69 3.48 10.92
C SER A 40 3.20 3.34 11.27
N LEU A 41 2.60 4.36 11.89
CA LEU A 41 1.18 4.33 12.25
C LEU A 41 0.30 4.46 11.00
N GLU A 42 0.64 5.40 10.13
CA GLU A 42 -0.04 5.62 8.84
C GLU A 42 0.07 4.39 7.94
N LEU A 43 1.21 3.71 7.94
CA LEU A 43 1.40 2.45 7.22
C LEU A 43 0.45 1.36 7.71
N VAL A 44 0.37 1.16 9.03
CA VAL A 44 -0.53 0.14 9.61
C VAL A 44 -1.99 0.44 9.26
N HIS A 45 -2.40 1.71 9.38
CA HIS A 45 -3.75 2.14 9.01
C HIS A 45 -4.00 1.94 7.51
N PHE A 46 -3.04 2.31 6.67
CA PHE A 46 -3.11 2.13 5.22
C PHE A 46 -3.26 0.66 4.85
N VAL A 47 -2.45 -0.24 5.43
CA VAL A 47 -2.53 -1.67 5.12
C VAL A 47 -3.82 -2.29 5.61
N ALA A 48 -4.32 -1.91 6.80
CA ALA A 48 -5.62 -2.37 7.27
C ALA A 48 -6.74 -1.99 6.29
N ARG A 49 -6.78 -0.73 5.83
CA ARG A 49 -7.75 -0.27 4.82
C ARG A 49 -7.59 -0.97 3.49
N LEU A 50 -6.35 -1.14 3.02
CA LEU A 50 -6.07 -1.81 1.76
C LEU A 50 -6.50 -3.29 1.78
N SER A 51 -6.29 -3.96 2.90
CA SER A 51 -6.75 -5.33 3.15
C SER A 51 -8.27 -5.44 3.11
N GLU A 52 -9.00 -4.51 3.74
CA GLU A 52 -10.47 -4.42 3.68
C GLU A 52 -10.96 -4.23 2.24
N GLU A 53 -10.38 -3.29 1.49
CA GLU A 53 -10.80 -2.99 0.10
C GLU A 53 -10.51 -4.13 -0.87
N LEU A 54 -9.41 -4.85 -0.68
CA LEU A 54 -9.04 -6.00 -1.50
C LEU A 54 -9.73 -7.30 -1.05
N ASN A 55 -10.43 -7.28 0.08
CA ASN A 55 -10.99 -8.46 0.75
C ASN A 55 -9.93 -9.57 0.95
N ILE A 56 -8.71 -9.16 1.30
CA ILE A 56 -7.58 -10.05 1.60
C ILE A 56 -7.34 -9.99 3.10
N ASP A 57 -7.17 -11.13 3.74
CA ASP A 57 -6.85 -11.19 5.17
C ASP A 57 -5.56 -10.42 5.49
N VAL A 58 -5.62 -9.56 6.51
CA VAL A 58 -4.50 -8.66 6.88
C VAL A 58 -3.27 -9.43 7.31
N PHE A 59 -3.42 -10.61 7.94
CA PHE A 59 -2.28 -11.45 8.31
C PHE A 59 -1.63 -12.07 7.07
N THR A 60 -2.42 -12.45 6.06
CA THR A 60 -1.92 -12.90 4.76
C THR A 60 -1.19 -11.78 4.03
N PHE A 61 -1.70 -10.54 4.13
CA PHE A 61 -1.06 -9.37 3.57
C PHE A 61 0.28 -9.08 4.27
N MET A 62 0.30 -9.11 5.60
CA MET A 62 1.47 -8.87 6.46
C MET A 62 2.51 -9.99 6.41
N SER A 63 2.11 -11.25 6.22
CA SER A 63 3.04 -12.40 6.20
C SER A 63 4.06 -12.33 5.08
N ASP A 64 3.69 -11.76 3.94
CA ASP A 64 4.59 -11.53 2.81
C ASP A 64 5.23 -10.14 2.83
N LEU A 65 4.76 -9.30 3.74
CA LEU A 65 5.26 -7.97 4.01
C LEU A 65 6.37 -8.11 5.05
N ASP A 66 7.55 -8.54 4.59
CA ASP A 66 8.71 -8.48 5.46
C ASP A 66 9.06 -7.00 5.68
N ILE A 67 8.54 -6.39 6.76
CA ILE A 67 8.65 -4.96 7.07
C ILE A 67 10.12 -4.51 7.11
N THR A 68 11.07 -5.44 7.28
CA THR A 68 12.50 -5.16 7.35
C THR A 68 13.20 -5.09 5.98
N SER A 69 12.64 -5.68 4.93
CA SER A 69 13.23 -5.67 3.58
C SER A 69 12.26 -5.37 2.42
N SER A 70 10.98 -5.16 2.73
CA SER A 70 9.92 -5.08 1.72
C SER A 70 10.12 -3.91 0.77
N THR A 71 10.51 -4.27 -0.45
CA THR A 71 10.50 -3.38 -1.61
C THR A 71 9.07 -2.98 -2.02
N ALA A 72 8.05 -3.69 -1.53
CA ALA A 72 6.64 -3.43 -1.84
C ALA A 72 6.19 -2.00 -1.52
N PHE A 73 6.81 -1.31 -0.56
CA PHE A 73 6.47 0.08 -0.20
C PHE A 73 7.53 1.09 -0.67
N GLN A 74 8.43 0.69 -1.57
CA GLN A 74 9.39 1.64 -2.16
C GLN A 74 8.74 2.54 -3.19
N SER A 75 7.70 2.09 -3.87
CA SER A 75 6.98 2.91 -4.83
C SER A 75 5.56 2.41 -5.00
N ILE A 76 4.69 3.25 -5.58
CA ILE A 76 3.34 2.83 -5.94
C ILE A 76 3.34 1.69 -6.97
N ASP A 77 4.35 1.60 -7.83
CA ASP A 77 4.46 0.53 -8.82
C ASP A 77 4.80 -0.81 -8.17
N ASP A 78 5.71 -0.82 -7.21
CA ASP A 78 6.06 -2.02 -6.45
C ASP A 78 4.87 -2.50 -5.61
N LEU A 79 4.13 -1.57 -5.01
CA LEU A 79 2.91 -1.88 -4.29
C LEU A 79 1.82 -2.44 -5.21
N SER A 80 1.65 -1.83 -6.39
CA SER A 80 0.67 -2.29 -7.37
C SER A 80 0.96 -3.73 -7.81
N ARG A 81 2.22 -4.02 -8.16
CA ARG A 81 2.65 -5.38 -8.52
C ARG A 81 2.46 -6.38 -7.38
N PHE A 82 2.74 -5.96 -6.15
CA PHE A 82 2.53 -6.80 -4.97
C PHE A 82 1.04 -7.16 -4.80
N ILE A 83 0.15 -6.16 -4.88
CA ILE A 83 -1.30 -6.37 -4.79
C ILE A 83 -1.79 -7.27 -5.93
N GLU A 84 -1.36 -7.03 -7.17
CA GLU A 84 -1.72 -7.86 -8.32
C GLU A 84 -1.30 -9.32 -8.12
N SER A 85 -0.09 -9.56 -7.60
CA SER A 85 0.37 -10.91 -7.26
C SER A 85 -0.47 -11.56 -6.17
N LYS A 86 -1.02 -10.80 -5.24
CA LYS A 86 -1.87 -11.30 -4.14
C LYS A 86 -3.26 -11.64 -4.62
N VAL A 87 -3.89 -10.73 -5.36
CA VAL A 87 -5.20 -10.94 -5.97
C VAL A 87 -5.19 -12.15 -6.89
N ASN A 88 -4.16 -12.31 -7.74
CA ASN A 88 -4.02 -13.46 -8.62
C ASN A 88 -3.77 -14.79 -7.89
N ARG A 89 -3.29 -14.77 -6.64
CA ARG A 89 -3.14 -15.98 -5.81
C ARG A 89 -4.40 -16.33 -5.02
N ALA A 90 -5.30 -15.37 -4.82
CA ALA A 90 -6.54 -15.53 -4.07
C ALA A 90 -7.76 -15.88 -4.95
N ALA A 91 -7.64 -15.72 -6.27
CA ALA A 91 -8.63 -16.12 -7.28
C ALA A 91 -8.41 -17.55 -7.77
#